data_AF-A0A3Q9W4N2-F1
#
_entry.id   AF-A0A3Q9W4N2-F1
#
_cell.length_a   1.000
_cell.length_b   1.000
_cell.length_c   1.000
_cell.angle_alpha   90.00
_cell.angle_beta   90.00
_cell.angle_gamma   90.00
#
_symmetry.space_group_name_H-M   'P 1'
#
loop_
_entity.id
_entity.type
_entity.pdbx_description
1 polymer ?
#
loop_
_entity_poly.entity_id
_entity_poly.type
_entity_poly.pdbx_seq_one_letter_code
_entity_poly.pdbx_strand_id
1 'polypeptide(L)'
;MNIVLKILKWISIGVLAVLIGWFSISSILYRTSFSGQLITTRGIVHYKFLELNLNNRQLYEELMGNRVARIIDQSPLYISREDHAKLWPENPHDMLKKGYTLEAEIVSYPLYFGGVGYSKVVSTQIVKENPTLSK
;
A
#
# COMPACT_ATOMS: atom_id res chain seq x y z
N MET A 1 -41.95 11.43 -16.64
CA MET A 1 -41.04 11.77 -15.52
C MET A 1 -40.89 10.65 -14.49
N ASN A 2 -41.99 10.06 -13.99
CA ASN A 2 -41.92 9.00 -12.94
C ASN A 2 -41.23 7.69 -13.34
N ILE A 3 -41.28 7.28 -14.62
CA ILE A 3 -40.65 6.03 -15.09
C ILE A 3 -39.12 6.17 -15.15
N VAL A 4 -38.63 7.27 -15.72
CA VAL A 4 -37.19 7.56 -15.82
C VAL A 4 -36.56 7.64 -14.43
N LEU A 5 -37.22 8.31 -13.47
CA LEU A 5 -36.75 8.39 -12.09
C LEU A 5 -36.70 7.01 -11.40
N LYS A 6 -37.68 6.13 -11.65
CA LYS A 6 -37.67 4.76 -11.13
C LYS A 6 -36.52 3.94 -11.71
N ILE A 7 -36.27 4.04 -13.02
CA ILE A 7 -35.17 3.34 -13.69
C ILE A 7 -33.83 3.83 -13.12
N LEU A 8 -33.61 5.15 -13.05
CA LEU A 8 -32.39 5.72 -12.46
C LEU A 8 -32.19 5.25 -11.01
N LYS A 9 -33.25 5.24 -10.19
CA LYS A 9 -33.19 4.73 -8.81
C LYS A 9 -32.69 3.29 -8.74
N TRP A 10 -33.26 2.39 -9.56
CA TRP A 10 -32.84 0.99 -9.56
C TRP A 10 -31.41 0.80 -10.07
N ILE A 11 -31.00 1.57 -11.09
CA ILE A 11 -29.61 1.58 -11.56
C ILE A 11 -28.67 2.03 -10.43
N SER A 12 -28.97 3.13 -9.75
CA SER A 12 -28.16 3.63 -8.63
C SER A 12 -28.06 2.62 -7.49
N ILE A 13 -29.16 1.93 -7.14
CA ILE A 13 -29.16 0.87 -6.13
C ILE A 13 -28.27 -0.30 -6.58
N GLY A 14 -28.36 -0.71 -7.84
CA GLY A 14 -27.52 -1.77 -8.40
C GLY A 14 -26.03 -1.42 -8.34
N VAL A 15 -25.66 -0.21 -8.77
CA VAL A 15 -24.27 0.28 -8.70
C VAL A 15 -23.78 0.30 -7.24
N LEU A 16 -24.59 0.81 -6.31
CA LEU A 16 -24.23 0.85 -4.90
C LEU A 16 -24.02 -0.56 -4.32
N ALA A 17 -24.89 -1.52 -4.66
CA ALA A 17 -24.75 -2.90 -4.22
C ALA A 17 -23.45 -3.55 -4.73
N VAL A 18 -23.08 -3.30 -5.99
CA VAL A 18 -21.81 -3.79 -6.56
C VAL A 18 -20.61 -3.18 -5.84
N LEU A 19 -20.62 -1.88 -5.56
CA LEU A 19 -19.52 -1.22 -4.85
C LEU A 19 -19.37 -1.73 -3.42
N ILE A 20 -20.47 -1.91 -2.69
CA ILE A 20 -20.47 -2.48 -1.34
C ILE A 20 -19.95 -3.92 -1.37
N GLY A 21 -20.40 -4.73 -2.34
CA GLY A 21 -19.92 -6.09 -2.52
C GLY A 21 -18.42 -6.15 -2.79
N TRP A 22 -17.92 -5.33 -3.72
CA TRP A 22 -16.50 -5.21 -4.01
C TRP A 22 -15.68 -4.81 -2.77
N PHE A 23 -16.14 -3.80 -2.01
CA PHE A 23 -15.46 -3.35 -0.80
C PHE A 23 -15.44 -4.42 0.29
N SER A 24 -16.54 -5.15 0.45
CA SER A 24 -16.67 -6.23 1.44
C SER A 24 -15.71 -7.39 1.12
N ILE A 25 -15.66 -7.81 -0.15
CA ILE A 25 -14.73 -8.85 -0.61
C ILE A 25 -13.28 -8.39 -0.42
N SER A 26 -12.95 -7.16 -0.82
CA SER A 26 -11.61 -6.60 -0.64
C SER A 26 -11.22 -6.54 0.84
N SER A 27 -12.15 -6.19 1.71
CA SER A 27 -11.92 -6.14 3.15
C SER A 27 -11.57 -7.53 3.71
N ILE A 28 -12.31 -8.57 3.31
CA ILE A 28 -12.04 -9.94 3.73
C ILE A 28 -10.67 -10.39 3.19
N LEU A 29 -10.41 -10.19 1.91
CA LEU A 29 -9.16 -10.63 1.29
C LEU A 29 -7.91 -9.94 1.86
N TYR A 30 -7.99 -8.63 2.14
CA TYR A 30 -6.83 -7.80 2.49
C TYR A 30 -6.73 -7.41 3.97
N ARG A 31 -7.63 -7.93 4.83
CA ARG A 31 -7.56 -7.72 6.30
C ARG A 31 -7.62 -9.01 7.11
N THR A 32 -8.04 -10.15 6.54
CA THR A 32 -8.06 -11.42 7.27
C THR A 32 -6.65 -12.03 7.32
N SER A 33 -6.02 -11.95 8.49
CA SER A 33 -4.71 -12.54 8.78
C SER A 33 -4.82 -14.05 9.01
N PHE A 34 -3.86 -14.83 8.51
CA PHE A 34 -3.79 -16.29 8.73
C PHE A 34 -3.32 -16.64 10.15
N SER A 35 -2.37 -15.87 10.68
CA SER A 35 -1.74 -16.14 11.95
C SER A 35 -1.45 -14.85 12.71
N GLY A 36 -1.21 -14.97 14.02
CA GLY A 36 -0.68 -13.87 14.84
C GLY A 36 0.83 -13.67 14.69
N GLN A 37 1.49 -14.46 13.83
CA GLN A 37 2.93 -14.36 13.61
C GLN A 37 3.19 -13.27 12.57
N LEU A 38 3.96 -12.26 12.97
CA LEU A 38 4.36 -11.16 12.08
C LEU A 38 5.52 -11.61 11.19
N ILE A 39 5.50 -11.17 9.94
CA ILE A 39 6.64 -11.31 9.02
C ILE A 39 7.47 -10.02 9.13
N THR A 40 8.72 -10.14 9.54
CA THR A 40 9.67 -9.03 9.55
C THR A 40 10.46 -9.03 8.24
N THR A 41 10.43 -7.90 7.54
CA THR A 41 11.19 -7.66 6.33
C THR A 41 12.15 -6.51 6.59
N ARG A 42 13.45 -6.74 6.37
CA ARG A 42 14.48 -5.71 6.47
C ARG A 42 15.16 -5.54 5.12
N GLY A 43 15.36 -4.31 4.69
CA GLY A 43 16.14 -4.03 3.49
C GLY A 43 16.12 -2.58 3.06
N ILE A 44 16.77 -2.30 1.94
CA ILE A 44 16.89 -0.95 1.38
C ILE A 44 15.57 -0.51 0.77
N VAL A 45 15.18 0.73 1.07
CA VAL A 45 13.99 1.37 0.51
C VAL A 45 14.21 1.65 -0.97
N HIS A 46 13.23 1.24 -1.78
CA HIS A 46 13.17 1.56 -3.20
C HIS A 46 12.17 2.70 -3.42
N TYR A 47 12.65 3.79 -3.99
CA TYR A 47 11.88 4.99 -4.27
C TYR A 47 11.30 4.95 -5.67
N LYS A 48 9.97 4.93 -5.75
CA LYS A 48 9.23 5.05 -7.01
C LYS A 48 8.31 6.25 -6.95
N PHE A 49 8.45 7.17 -7.91
CA PHE A 49 7.75 8.45 -7.87
C PHE A 49 6.30 8.34 -8.34
N LEU A 50 6.00 7.50 -9.33
CA LEU A 50 4.65 7.32 -9.86
C LEU A 50 4.23 5.86 -9.81
N GLU A 51 3.20 5.57 -9.00
CA GLU A 51 2.53 4.27 -9.03
C GLU A 51 1.38 4.30 -10.03
N LEU A 52 1.69 3.99 -11.28
CA LEU A 52 0.69 3.93 -12.37
C LEU A 52 -0.12 2.63 -12.41
N ASN A 53 0.21 1.65 -11.55
CA ASN A 53 -0.44 0.34 -11.56
C ASN A 53 -1.75 0.37 -10.78
N LEU A 54 -2.84 0.76 -11.44
CA LEU A 54 -4.20 0.62 -10.88
C LEU A 54 -4.59 -0.85 -10.80
N ASN A 55 -4.30 -1.48 -9.66
CA ASN A 55 -4.81 -2.81 -9.32
C ASN A 55 -5.85 -2.73 -8.19
N ASN A 56 -6.71 -3.75 -8.08
CA ASN A 56 -7.80 -3.78 -7.10
C ASN A 56 -7.31 -3.56 -5.66
N ARG A 57 -6.15 -4.14 -5.31
CA ARG A 57 -5.57 -4.02 -3.98
C ARG A 57 -5.11 -2.60 -3.71
N GLN A 58 -4.40 -1.97 -4.65
CA GLN A 58 -3.91 -0.60 -4.52
C GLN A 58 -5.07 0.37 -4.35
N LEU A 59 -6.14 0.23 -5.15
CA LEU A 59 -7.33 1.06 -4.99
C LEU A 59 -7.95 0.91 -3.59
N TYR A 60 -8.12 -0.33 -3.12
CA TYR A 60 -8.64 -0.58 -1.77
C TYR A 60 -7.73 0.03 -0.69
N GLU A 61 -6.41 -0.18 -0.77
CA GLU A 61 -5.46 0.32 0.23
C GLU A 61 -5.37 1.85 0.23
N GLU A 62 -5.44 2.50 -0.93
CA GLU A 62 -5.49 3.96 -1.03
C GLU A 62 -6.79 4.55 -0.43
N LEU A 63 -7.94 3.88 -0.64
CA LEU A 63 -9.21 4.23 0.00
C LEU A 63 -9.11 4.10 1.52
N MET A 64 -8.38 3.10 2.02
CA MET A 64 -8.08 2.91 3.43
C MET A 64 -7.01 3.88 3.97
N GLY A 65 -6.50 4.78 3.12
CA GLY A 65 -5.51 5.79 3.50
C GLY A 65 -4.07 5.30 3.50
N ASN A 66 -3.79 4.08 3.08
CA ASN A 66 -2.44 3.51 3.03
C ASN A 66 -1.69 3.93 1.76
N ARG A 67 -0.37 3.75 1.79
CA ARG A 67 0.56 4.03 0.70
C ARG A 67 1.43 2.82 0.43
N VAL A 68 1.85 2.69 -0.83
CA VAL A 68 2.78 1.64 -1.25
C VAL A 68 4.17 1.97 -0.74
N ALA A 69 4.82 1.01 -0.10
CA ALA A 69 6.24 1.03 0.22
C ALA A 69 6.94 -0.13 -0.48
N ARG A 70 8.18 0.10 -0.92
CA ARG A 70 8.98 -0.91 -1.62
C ARG A 70 10.30 -1.09 -0.90
N ILE A 71 10.65 -2.34 -0.69
CA ILE A 71 11.99 -2.78 -0.33
C ILE A 71 12.58 -3.47 -1.56
N ILE A 72 13.88 -3.32 -1.80
CA ILE A 72 14.58 -3.99 -2.91
C ILE A 72 14.32 -5.50 -2.85
N ASP A 73 14.02 -6.10 -4.01
CA ASP A 73 13.73 -7.53 -4.20
C ASP A 73 12.54 -8.07 -3.38
N GLN A 74 11.65 -7.19 -2.90
CA GLN A 74 10.44 -7.56 -2.18
C GLN A 74 9.18 -7.15 -2.93
N SER A 75 8.10 -7.86 -2.64
CA SER A 75 6.76 -7.45 -3.10
C SER A 75 6.34 -6.11 -2.47
N PRO A 76 5.50 -5.32 -3.16
CA PRO A 76 4.99 -4.07 -2.60
C PRO A 76 4.28 -4.28 -1.26
N LEU A 77 4.62 -3.45 -0.30
CA LEU A 77 4.03 -3.40 1.03
C LEU A 77 3.06 -2.23 1.11
N TYR A 78 2.08 -2.30 2.02
CA TYR A 78 1.11 -1.23 2.22
C TYR A 78 1.18 -0.76 3.65
N ILE A 79 1.63 0.47 3.84
CA ILE A 79 1.87 1.10 5.15
C ILE A 79 1.00 2.36 5.29
N SER A 80 0.84 2.85 6.51
CA SER A 80 0.11 4.11 6.72
C SER A 80 0.85 5.30 6.10
N ARG A 81 0.14 6.43 5.92
CA ARG A 81 0.78 7.68 5.45
C ARG A 81 1.87 8.16 6.40
N GLU A 82 1.66 8.04 7.70
CA GLU A 82 2.65 8.45 8.70
C GLU A 82 3.91 7.60 8.59
N ASP A 83 3.77 6.29 8.45
CA ASP A 83 4.90 5.38 8.27
C ASP A 83 5.59 5.60 6.93
N HIS A 84 4.83 5.89 5.87
CA HIS A 84 5.41 6.22 4.56
C HIS A 84 6.27 7.49 4.61
N ALA A 85 5.85 8.51 5.36
CA ALA A 85 6.65 9.71 5.55
C ALA A 85 8.00 9.42 6.24
N LYS A 86 8.07 8.41 7.12
CA LYS A 86 9.36 7.97 7.73
C LYS A 86 10.33 7.41 6.70
N LEU A 87 9.82 6.78 5.64
CA LEU A 87 10.64 6.26 4.54
C LEU A 87 11.05 7.35 3.54
N TRP A 88 10.44 8.52 3.61
CA TRP A 88 10.67 9.67 2.73
C TRP A 88 10.98 10.95 3.55
N PRO A 89 12.09 10.97 4.31
CA PRO A 89 12.45 12.13 5.13
C PRO A 89 12.79 13.37 4.28
N GLU A 90 13.28 13.14 3.06
CA GLU A 90 13.54 14.18 2.07
C GLU A 90 13.36 13.64 0.64
N ASN A 91 13.58 14.48 -0.38
CA ASN A 91 13.46 14.06 -1.77
C ASN A 91 14.57 13.04 -2.10
N PRO A 92 14.26 11.87 -2.69
CA PRO A 92 15.25 10.87 -3.04
C PRO A 92 16.36 11.36 -4.00
N HIS A 93 16.10 12.39 -4.80
CA HIS A 93 17.14 13.05 -5.59
C HIS A 93 18.15 13.84 -4.74
N ASP A 94 17.73 14.40 -3.61
CA ASP A 94 18.64 15.08 -2.69
C ASP A 94 19.43 14.07 -1.85
N MET A 95 18.80 12.94 -1.48
CA MET A 95 19.49 11.78 -0.88
C MET A 95 20.59 11.25 -1.79
N LEU A 96 20.32 11.17 -3.11
CA LEU A 96 21.30 10.78 -4.11
C LEU A 96 22.51 11.73 -4.14
N LYS A 97 22.29 13.05 -4.09
CA LYS A 97 23.38 14.05 -4.03
C LYS A 97 24.21 13.90 -2.75
N LYS A 98 23.57 13.53 -1.65
CA LYS A 98 24.21 13.32 -0.34
C LYS A 98 24.85 11.93 -0.19
N GLY A 99 24.62 11.02 -1.13
CA GLY A 99 25.21 9.68 -1.17
C GLY A 99 24.72 8.76 -0.05
N TYR A 100 23.44 8.84 0.29
CA TYR A 100 22.83 7.96 1.28
C TYR A 100 21.43 7.48 0.87
N THR A 101 20.99 6.36 1.47
CA THR A 101 19.64 5.84 1.36
C THR A 101 19.14 5.35 2.71
N LEU A 102 17.90 4.87 2.78
CA LEU A 102 17.34 4.28 3.98
C LEU A 102 17.28 2.77 3.87
N GLU A 103 17.69 2.11 4.94
CA GLU A 103 17.28 0.75 5.27
C GLU A 103 16.07 0.83 6.21
N ALA A 104 15.05 0.01 5.98
CA ALA A 104 13.88 -0.04 6.83
C ALA A 104 13.61 -1.47 7.29
N GLU A 105 13.17 -1.57 8.54
CA GLU A 105 12.59 -2.78 9.11
C GLU A 105 11.07 -2.61 9.18
N ILE A 106 10.36 -3.51 8.53
CA ILE A 106 8.91 -3.47 8.36
C ILE A 106 8.32 -4.78 8.84
N VAL A 107 7.35 -4.70 9.74
CA VAL A 107 6.55 -5.87 10.16
C VAL A 107 5.24 -5.90 9.42
N SER A 108 4.87 -7.08 8.92
CA SER A 108 3.67 -7.27 8.10
C SER A 108 2.84 -8.44 8.62
N TYR A 109 1.52 -8.31 8.48
CA TYR A 109 0.59 -9.37 8.85
C TYR A 109 0.39 -10.33 7.66
N PRO A 110 0.69 -11.63 7.78
CA PRO A 110 0.45 -12.59 6.70
C PRO A 110 -1.04 -12.77 6.45
N LEU A 111 -1.48 -12.66 5.19
CA LEU A 111 -2.90 -12.84 4.86
C LEU A 111 -3.27 -14.31 4.70
N TYR A 112 -4.53 -14.64 5.01
CA TYR A 112 -5.09 -15.98 4.80
C TYR A 112 -5.01 -16.42 3.33
N PHE A 113 -5.24 -15.47 2.41
CA PHE A 113 -5.25 -15.72 0.97
C PHE A 113 -3.89 -15.50 0.30
N GLY A 114 -2.81 -15.50 1.09
CA GLY A 114 -1.44 -15.35 0.60
C GLY A 114 -0.97 -13.89 0.49
N GLY A 115 0.35 -13.74 0.43
CA GLY A 115 1.01 -12.44 0.55
C GLY A 115 0.92 -11.86 1.96
N VAL A 116 1.22 -10.57 2.05
CA VAL A 116 1.17 -9.81 3.31
C VAL A 116 0.09 -8.76 3.23
N GLY A 117 -0.50 -8.38 4.36
CA GLY A 117 -1.58 -7.41 4.51
C GLY A 117 -1.03 -6.03 4.81
N TYR A 118 -1.62 -5.38 5.83
CA TYR A 118 -1.08 -4.14 6.38
C TYR A 118 0.33 -4.35 6.93
N SER A 119 1.17 -3.34 6.78
CA SER A 119 2.54 -3.34 7.23
C SER A 119 2.81 -2.11 8.09
N LYS A 120 3.77 -2.22 9.01
CA LYS A 120 4.18 -1.14 9.90
C LYS A 120 5.69 -0.98 9.88
N VAL A 121 6.15 0.26 9.76
CA VAL A 121 7.57 0.58 9.84
C VAL A 121 7.99 0.54 11.31
N VAL A 122 8.90 -0.36 11.66
CA VAL A 122 9.43 -0.53 13.01
C VAL A 122 10.62 0.40 13.24
N SER A 123 11.56 0.38 12.31
CA SER A 123 12.79 1.16 12.40
C SER A 123 13.28 1.58 11.01
N THR A 124 14.03 2.68 10.97
CA THR A 124 14.69 3.19 9.76
C THR A 124 16.12 3.57 10.11
N GLN A 125 17.06 3.22 9.26
CA GLN A 125 18.48 3.51 9.42
C GLN A 125 19.02 4.15 8.14
N ILE A 126 19.82 5.20 8.30
CA ILE A 126 20.58 5.79 7.18
C ILE A 126 21.76 4.87 6.86
N VAL A 127 21.91 4.53 5.59
CA VAL A 127 23.03 3.74 5.07
C VAL A 127 23.73 4.50 3.94
N LYS A 128 25.05 4.36 3.87
CA LYS A 128 25.91 5.06 2.92
C LYS A 128 25.96 4.33 1.58
N GLU A 129 24.84 4.37 0.86
CA GLU A 129 24.65 3.79 -0.47
C GLU A 129 23.73 4.71 -1.29
N ASN A 130 23.80 4.62 -2.62
CA ASN A 130 22.92 5.40 -3.48
C ASN A 130 21.46 4.92 -3.40
N PRO A 131 20.47 5.81 -3.37
CA PRO A 131 19.07 5.41 -3.38
C PRO A 131 18.70 4.77 -4.72
N THR A 132 17.96 3.67 -4.66
CA THR A 132 17.37 3.03 -5.83
C THR A 132 16.12 3.80 -6.25
N LEU A 133 16.12 4.29 -7.49
CA LEU A 133 15.07 5.12 -8.05
C LEU A 133 14.44 4.44 -9.28
N SER A 134 13.11 4.41 -9.34
CA SER A 134 12.37 4.03 -10.55
C SER A 134 11.30 5.06 -10.91
N LYS A 135 10.93 5.06 -12.20
CA LYS A 135 9.88 5.92 -12.75
C LYS A 135 8.50 5.41 -12.34
#